data_AF-A0A1Y4QJ79-F1
#
_entry.id   AF-A0A1Y4QJ79-F1
#
_cell.length_a   1.000
_cell.length_b   1.000
_cell.length_c   1.000
_cell.angle_alpha   90.00
_cell.angle_beta   90.00
_cell.angle_gamma   90.00
#
_symmetry.space_group_name_H-M   'P 1'
#
loop_
_entity.id
_entity.type
_entity.pdbx_description
1 polymer ?
#
loop_
_entity_poly.entity_id
_entity_poly.type
_entity_poly.pdbx_seq_one_letter_code
_entity_poly.pdbx_strand_id
1 'polypeptide(L)'
;MKKIILLCLILLNGYTNIDLSNNSIIHQQIFDQIDIDTYQNIMIVAHPDDETIWGGGHLLKDKYLVICLTNGNNKTREKEFNEVMNKTHNQGIILDYPDKTNNKRDDWKTSYKNIINDLKYLLSKKQFKTIVTHNPKGEYGHQHHKMTSAIVTNIVKNLKQTDNLKYFGNYYQKNNPVLPMIPTYNKKTFKQKNDLIKYYKSQKKVCHNLKHMFPYENWISYKNWK
;
A
#
# COMPACT_ATOMS: atom_id res chain seq x y z
N MET A 1 -70.70 -30.34 -11.08
CA MET A 1 -70.13 -29.48 -10.01
C MET A 1 -68.95 -30.25 -9.42
N LYS A 2 -67.70 -29.80 -9.33
CA LYS A 2 -67.08 -28.48 -9.34
C LYS A 2 -65.83 -28.53 -10.24
N LYS A 3 -65.63 -27.47 -11.02
CA LYS A 3 -64.36 -27.14 -11.66
C LYS A 3 -63.38 -26.74 -10.55
N ILE A 4 -62.18 -27.30 -10.54
CA ILE A 4 -61.05 -26.73 -9.78
C ILE A 4 -60.09 -26.14 -10.80
N ILE A 5 -60.02 -24.81 -10.77
CA ILE A 5 -59.15 -23.95 -11.56
C ILE A 5 -57.86 -23.76 -10.75
N LEU A 6 -56.74 -24.03 -11.43
CA LEU A 6 -55.46 -23.33 -11.40
C LEU A 6 -54.88 -22.86 -10.05
N LEU A 7 -53.63 -23.23 -9.77
CA LEU A 7 -52.59 -22.23 -9.51
C LEU A 7 -51.20 -22.84 -9.82
N CYS A 8 -50.65 -22.45 -10.97
CA CYS A 8 -49.24 -22.67 -11.28
C CYS A 8 -48.38 -21.85 -10.30
N LEU A 9 -47.69 -22.53 -9.39
CA LEU A 9 -46.60 -21.95 -8.60
C LEU A 9 -45.40 -21.76 -9.53
N ILE A 10 -45.33 -20.58 -10.17
CA ILE A 10 -44.09 -20.09 -10.75
C ILE A 10 -43.19 -19.73 -9.58
N LEU A 11 -42.31 -20.66 -9.20
CA LEU A 11 -41.16 -20.36 -8.35
C LEU A 11 -40.20 -19.53 -9.18
N LEU A 12 -40.40 -18.21 -9.17
CA LEU A 12 -39.36 -17.24 -9.47
C LEU A 12 -38.26 -17.44 -8.42
N ASN A 13 -37.30 -18.32 -8.73
CA ASN A 13 -35.98 -18.25 -8.11
C ASN A 13 -35.40 -16.92 -8.56
N GLY A 14 -35.67 -15.88 -7.77
CA GLY A 14 -34.93 -14.65 -7.80
C GLY A 14 -33.48 -15.01 -7.52
N TYR A 15 -32.71 -15.17 -8.60
CA TYR A 15 -31.30 -14.89 -8.54
C TYR A 15 -31.21 -13.52 -7.90
N THR A 16 -30.69 -13.47 -6.67
CA THR A 16 -30.26 -12.22 -6.09
C THR A 16 -29.22 -11.70 -7.06
N ASN A 17 -29.64 -10.78 -7.93
CA ASN A 17 -28.75 -9.88 -8.62
C ASN A 17 -27.96 -9.22 -7.50
N ILE A 18 -26.75 -9.73 -7.23
CA ILE A 18 -25.72 -8.94 -6.60
C ILE A 18 -25.63 -7.74 -7.51
N ASP A 19 -26.05 -6.60 -7.00
CA ASP A 19 -26.00 -5.34 -7.69
C ASP A 19 -24.53 -5.07 -8.04
N LEU A 20 -24.13 -5.49 -9.24
CA LEU A 20 -22.83 -5.24 -9.85
C LEU A 20 -22.75 -3.80 -10.37
N SER A 21 -23.54 -2.88 -9.80
CA SER A 21 -23.56 -1.46 -10.17
C SER A 21 -22.20 -0.82 -9.89
N ASN A 22 -21.37 -0.81 -10.95
CA ASN A 22 -20.18 0.01 -11.15
C ASN A 22 -19.13 -0.03 -10.03
N ASN A 23 -18.48 -1.19 -9.87
CA ASN A 23 -17.16 -1.25 -9.23
C ASN A 23 -16.07 -1.08 -10.30
N SER A 24 -15.95 0.11 -10.88
CA SER A 24 -14.86 0.39 -11.82
C SER A 24 -13.52 0.29 -11.09
N ILE A 25 -12.65 -0.58 -11.59
CA ILE A 25 -11.24 -0.68 -11.21
C ILE A 25 -10.51 0.30 -12.12
N ILE A 26 -10.18 1.48 -11.61
CA ILE A 26 -9.67 2.60 -12.41
C ILE A 26 -8.38 2.20 -13.13
N HIS A 27 -7.51 1.47 -12.43
CA HIS A 27 -6.17 1.14 -12.92
C HIS A 27 -6.03 -0.31 -13.41
N GLN A 28 -7.15 -0.97 -13.76
CA GLN A 28 -7.15 -2.38 -14.15
C GLN A 28 -6.15 -2.68 -15.28
N GLN A 29 -6.12 -1.83 -16.31
CA GLN A 29 -5.23 -2.02 -17.46
C GLN A 29 -3.75 -2.02 -17.08
N ILE A 30 -3.35 -1.22 -16.08
CA ILE A 30 -1.97 -1.17 -15.60
C ILE A 30 -1.65 -2.44 -14.82
N PHE A 31 -2.58 -2.89 -13.96
CA PHE A 31 -2.39 -4.12 -13.18
C PHE A 31 -2.32 -5.37 -14.05
N ASP A 32 -3.12 -5.44 -15.11
CA ASP A 32 -3.18 -6.60 -16.01
C ASP A 32 -1.93 -6.74 -16.92
N GLN A 33 -1.11 -5.69 -17.03
CA GLN A 33 0.17 -5.75 -17.74
C GLN A 33 1.30 -6.38 -16.92
N ILE A 34 1.07 -6.62 -15.63
CA ILE A 34 2.10 -7.12 -14.72
C ILE A 34 1.92 -8.62 -14.53
N ASP A 35 3.00 -9.36 -14.75
CA ASP A 35 3.09 -10.75 -14.32
C ASP A 35 3.26 -10.79 -12.79
N ILE A 36 2.12 -10.74 -12.11
CA ILE A 36 2.00 -10.70 -10.65
C ILE A 36 2.56 -11.97 -9.98
N ASP A 37 2.68 -13.07 -10.74
CA ASP A 37 3.19 -14.33 -10.21
C ASP A 37 4.70 -14.31 -9.96
N THR A 38 5.42 -13.43 -10.66
CA THR A 38 6.86 -13.20 -10.43
C THR A 38 7.18 -12.50 -9.10
N TYR A 39 6.17 -12.01 -8.38
CA TYR A 39 6.31 -11.32 -7.09
C TYR A 39 5.69 -12.12 -5.95
N GLN A 40 6.50 -12.46 -4.96
CA GLN A 40 6.03 -13.11 -3.73
C GLN A 40 5.65 -12.08 -2.66
N ASN A 41 6.13 -10.85 -2.76
CA ASN A 41 5.89 -9.79 -1.81
C ASN A 41 5.29 -8.56 -2.49
N ILE A 42 4.39 -7.88 -1.80
CA ILE A 42 3.80 -6.62 -2.22
C ILE A 42 3.94 -5.57 -1.12
N MET A 43 4.31 -4.35 -1.49
CA MET A 43 4.40 -3.19 -0.61
C MET A 43 3.44 -2.10 -1.10
N ILE A 44 2.55 -1.62 -0.23
CA ILE A 44 1.54 -0.62 -0.57
C ILE A 44 1.78 0.62 0.29
N VAL A 45 2.10 1.75 -0.36
CA VAL A 45 2.45 3.02 0.29
C VAL A 45 1.58 4.18 -0.21
N ALA A 46 1.47 5.23 0.61
CA ALA A 46 0.71 6.41 0.25
C ALA A 46 1.46 7.30 -0.75
N HIS A 47 2.76 7.54 -0.52
CA HIS A 47 3.54 8.54 -1.23
C HIS A 47 4.88 8.03 -1.78
N PRO A 48 5.39 8.65 -2.86
CA PRO A 48 6.73 8.37 -3.39
C PRO A 48 7.85 8.81 -2.44
N ASP A 49 8.47 7.85 -1.75
CA ASP A 49 9.56 7.98 -0.75
C ASP A 49 9.31 7.07 0.45
N ASP A 50 8.05 6.83 0.79
CA ASP A 50 7.63 5.98 1.91
C ASP A 50 8.22 4.57 1.80
N GLU A 51 8.22 3.98 0.59
CA GLU A 51 8.74 2.64 0.34
C GLU A 51 10.24 2.54 0.66
N THR A 52 10.98 3.63 0.43
CA THR A 52 12.41 3.69 0.73
C THR A 52 12.67 4.08 2.17
N ILE A 53 11.93 5.04 2.73
CA ILE A 53 12.09 5.50 4.12
C ILE A 53 11.82 4.33 5.08
N TRP A 54 10.75 3.57 4.86
CA TRP A 54 10.28 2.53 5.77
C TRP A 54 10.62 1.11 5.34
N GLY A 55 11.04 0.91 4.09
CA GLY A 55 11.31 -0.43 3.54
C GLY A 55 12.51 -0.54 2.60
N GLY A 56 13.31 0.50 2.43
CA GLY A 56 14.43 0.51 1.47
C GLY A 56 15.47 -0.59 1.71
N GLY A 57 15.71 -0.98 2.96
CA GLY A 57 16.56 -2.12 3.30
C GLY A 57 16.00 -3.45 2.81
N HIS A 58 14.68 -3.64 2.88
CA HIS A 58 13.99 -4.80 2.33
C HIS A 58 13.98 -4.78 0.80
N LEU A 59 13.76 -3.63 0.17
CA LEU A 59 13.80 -3.48 -1.29
C LEU A 59 15.17 -3.80 -1.90
N LEU A 60 16.26 -3.56 -1.15
CA LEU A 60 17.62 -3.93 -1.55
C LEU A 60 17.90 -5.43 -1.50
N LYS A 61 17.09 -6.20 -0.78
CA LYS A 61 17.34 -7.61 -0.48
C LYS A 61 16.38 -8.55 -1.21
N ASP A 62 15.10 -8.23 -1.20
CA ASP A 62 14.04 -9.10 -1.68
C ASP A 62 13.26 -8.41 -2.81
N LYS A 63 12.63 -9.21 -3.67
CA LYS A 63 11.82 -8.72 -4.79
C LYS A 63 10.40 -8.37 -4.32
N TYR A 64 9.95 -7.16 -4.64
CA TYR A 64 8.63 -6.61 -4.33
C TYR A 64 7.94 -6.06 -5.58
N LEU A 65 6.63 -6.22 -5.62
CA LEU A 65 5.75 -5.31 -6.35
C LEU A 65 5.42 -4.15 -5.40
N VAL A 66 5.73 -2.91 -5.78
CA VAL A 66 5.48 -1.72 -4.95
C VAL A 66 4.36 -0.90 -5.57
N ILE A 67 3.29 -0.67 -4.82
CA ILE A 67 2.15 0.17 -5.21
C ILE A 67 2.20 1.46 -4.41
N CYS A 68 2.42 2.58 -5.09
CA CYS A 68 2.30 3.91 -4.51
C CYS A 68 0.97 4.53 -4.93
N LEU A 69 0.14 4.93 -3.97
CA LEU A 69 -1.24 5.35 -4.25
C LEU A 69 -1.34 6.73 -4.90
N THR A 70 -0.37 7.63 -4.69
CA THR A 70 -0.50 9.02 -5.12
C THR A 70 0.67 9.49 -5.98
N ASN A 71 0.52 10.69 -6.54
CA ASN A 71 1.56 11.44 -7.24
C ASN A 71 2.01 10.84 -8.60
N GLY A 72 1.28 9.90 -9.19
CA GLY A 72 1.55 9.42 -10.55
C GLY A 72 1.46 10.54 -11.62
N ASN A 73 0.63 11.56 -11.38
CA ASN A 73 0.57 12.77 -12.21
C ASN A 73 1.68 13.81 -11.90
N ASN A 74 2.46 13.62 -10.84
CA ASN A 74 3.58 14.49 -10.48
C ASN A 74 4.87 13.93 -11.08
N LYS A 75 5.19 14.37 -12.31
CA LYS A 75 6.34 13.88 -13.10
C LYS A 75 7.67 13.85 -12.34
N THR A 76 7.91 14.82 -11.44
CA THR A 76 9.13 14.83 -10.64
C THR A 76 9.13 13.67 -9.64
N ARG A 77 8.06 13.52 -8.85
CA ARG A 77 7.99 12.46 -7.84
C ARG A 77 7.89 11.08 -8.45
N GLU A 78 7.14 10.93 -9.55
CA GLU A 78 7.09 9.70 -10.35
C GLU A 78 8.49 9.29 -10.83
N LYS A 79 9.26 10.21 -11.40
CA LYS A 79 10.62 9.92 -11.86
C LYS A 79 11.54 9.49 -10.72
N GLU A 80 11.45 10.14 -9.56
CA GLU A 80 12.25 9.79 -8.38
C GLU A 80 11.89 8.39 -7.86
N PHE A 81 10.59 8.05 -7.83
CA PHE A 81 10.12 6.71 -7.47
C PHE A 81 10.63 5.63 -8.42
N ASN A 82 10.42 5.84 -9.72
CA ASN A 82 10.83 4.87 -10.74
C ASN A 82 12.35 4.66 -10.74
N GLU A 83 13.15 5.70 -10.48
CA GLU A 83 14.59 5.56 -10.33
C GLU A 83 14.96 4.63 -9.17
N VAL A 84 14.30 4.73 -8.02
CA VAL A 84 14.56 3.82 -6.89
C VAL A 84 14.09 2.40 -7.17
N MET A 85 12.94 2.22 -7.82
CA MET A 85 12.47 0.90 -8.25
C MET A 85 13.48 0.24 -9.19
N ASN A 86 14.01 0.99 -10.16
CA ASN A 86 15.05 0.53 -11.06
C ASN A 86 16.35 0.16 -10.33
N LYS A 87 16.81 0.99 -9.38
CA LYS A 87 18.04 0.73 -8.61
C LYS A 87 17.94 -0.46 -7.66
N THR A 88 16.73 -0.80 -7.25
CA THR A 88 16.46 -1.94 -6.38
C THR A 88 16.01 -3.19 -7.16
N HIS A 89 15.91 -3.09 -8.49
CA HIS A 89 15.43 -4.17 -9.36
C HIS A 89 14.02 -4.67 -8.99
N ASN A 90 13.17 -3.74 -8.53
CA ASN A 90 11.77 -3.98 -8.18
C ASN A 90 10.84 -3.35 -9.21
N GLN A 91 9.61 -3.84 -9.29
CA GLN A 91 8.56 -3.21 -10.08
C GLN A 91 7.77 -2.25 -9.20
N GLY A 92 7.70 -0.99 -9.63
CA GLY A 92 6.80 0.00 -9.05
C GLY A 92 5.58 0.23 -9.94
N ILE A 93 4.44 0.50 -9.31
CA ILE A 93 3.29 1.17 -9.92
C ILE A 93 2.99 2.37 -9.06
N ILE A 94 3.01 3.55 -9.68
CA ILE A 94 2.59 4.79 -9.04
C ILE A 94 1.26 5.23 -9.64
N LEU A 95 0.25 5.35 -8.80
CA LEU A 95 -1.11 5.74 -9.17
C LEU A 95 -1.29 7.24 -8.97
N ASP A 96 -2.33 7.81 -9.57
CA ASP A 96 -2.57 9.25 -9.59
C ASP A 96 -3.70 9.72 -8.66
N TYR A 97 -4.03 8.93 -7.62
CA TYR A 97 -4.98 9.38 -6.60
C TYR A 97 -4.48 10.68 -5.94
N PRO A 98 -5.40 11.58 -5.54
CA PRO A 98 -5.03 12.93 -5.14
C PRO A 98 -4.22 12.92 -3.84
N ASP A 99 -3.02 13.49 -3.88
CA ASP A 99 -2.27 13.81 -2.65
C ASP A 99 -2.79 15.12 -2.02
N LYS A 100 -3.13 16.07 -2.88
CA LYS A 100 -3.69 17.36 -2.48
C LYS A 100 -4.84 17.78 -3.39
N THR A 101 -5.85 18.39 -2.79
CA THR A 101 -6.92 19.12 -3.49
C THR A 101 -6.94 20.55 -2.96
N ASN A 102 -6.95 21.53 -3.87
CA ASN A 102 -6.87 22.96 -3.53
C ASN A 102 -5.71 23.29 -2.57
N ASN A 103 -4.52 22.72 -2.84
CA ASN A 103 -3.29 22.84 -2.05
C ASN A 103 -3.34 22.30 -0.61
N LYS A 104 -4.46 21.71 -0.19
CA LYS A 104 -4.60 21.01 1.09
C LYS A 104 -4.49 19.52 0.86
N ARG A 105 -3.99 18.79 1.86
CA ARG A 105 -3.98 17.33 1.82
C ARG A 105 -5.40 16.82 1.57
N ASP A 106 -5.54 15.92 0.61
CA ASP A 106 -6.82 15.34 0.27
C ASP A 106 -7.34 14.45 1.43
N ASP A 107 -8.64 14.23 1.53
CA ASP A 107 -9.22 13.31 2.53
C ASP A 107 -9.69 11.99 1.92
N TRP A 108 -9.38 11.79 0.63
CA TRP A 108 -9.85 10.74 -0.28
C TRP A 108 -11.34 10.49 -0.26
N LYS A 109 -12.19 11.41 0.22
CA LYS A 109 -13.63 11.13 0.34
C LYS A 109 -14.25 10.71 -1.00
N THR A 110 -13.81 11.32 -2.10
CA THR A 110 -14.29 11.02 -3.46
C THR A 110 -13.56 9.84 -4.11
N SER A 111 -12.32 9.55 -3.70
CA SER A 111 -11.49 8.48 -4.27
C SER A 111 -11.51 7.18 -3.46
N TYR A 112 -12.06 7.18 -2.24
CA TYR A 112 -11.94 6.09 -1.26
C TYR A 112 -12.43 4.75 -1.81
N LYS A 113 -13.61 4.74 -2.46
CA LYS A 113 -14.18 3.53 -3.07
C LYS A 113 -13.27 2.99 -4.18
N ASN A 114 -12.69 3.88 -4.99
CA ASN A 114 -11.83 3.49 -6.12
C ASN A 114 -10.50 2.92 -5.63
N ILE A 115 -9.88 3.54 -4.61
CA ILE A 115 -8.67 3.01 -3.98
C ILE A 115 -8.93 1.60 -3.44
N ILE A 116 -10.06 1.38 -2.76
CA ILE A 116 -10.45 0.05 -2.28
C ILE A 116 -10.61 -0.93 -3.43
N ASN A 117 -11.31 -0.55 -4.50
CA ASN A 117 -11.57 -1.43 -5.63
C ASN A 117 -10.27 -1.86 -6.34
N ASP A 118 -9.36 -0.92 -6.58
CA ASP A 118 -8.06 -1.19 -7.19
C ASP A 118 -7.20 -2.11 -6.34
N LEU A 119 -7.05 -1.79 -5.05
CA LEU A 119 -6.24 -2.61 -4.15
C LEU A 119 -6.86 -3.99 -3.92
N LYS A 120 -8.20 -4.08 -3.85
CA LYS A 120 -8.90 -5.35 -3.72
C LYS A 120 -8.69 -6.21 -4.96
N TYR A 121 -8.80 -5.61 -6.15
CA TYR A 121 -8.54 -6.30 -7.41
C TYR A 121 -7.14 -6.90 -7.42
N LEU A 122 -6.12 -6.12 -7.10
CA LEU A 122 -4.73 -6.58 -7.10
C LEU A 122 -4.48 -7.66 -6.04
N LEU A 123 -4.95 -7.45 -4.81
CA LEU A 123 -4.74 -8.38 -3.70
C LEU A 123 -5.56 -9.67 -3.83
N SER A 124 -6.65 -9.70 -4.61
CA SER A 124 -7.42 -10.92 -4.84
C SER A 124 -6.89 -11.79 -5.97
N LYS A 125 -5.94 -11.31 -6.79
CA LYS A 125 -5.37 -12.07 -7.91
C LYS A 125 -4.54 -13.27 -7.45
N LYS A 126 -3.87 -13.15 -6.30
CA LYS A 126 -3.06 -14.23 -5.71
C LYS A 126 -2.87 -14.01 -4.21
N GLN A 127 -2.38 -15.04 -3.53
CA GLN A 127 -1.89 -14.90 -2.16
C GLN A 127 -0.40 -14.53 -2.16
N PHE A 128 -0.10 -13.29 -1.75
CA PHE A 128 1.27 -12.87 -1.49
C PHE A 128 1.80 -13.49 -0.20
N LYS A 129 3.08 -13.87 -0.19
CA LYS A 129 3.79 -14.32 1.01
C LYS A 129 3.88 -13.20 2.04
N THR A 130 4.15 -11.99 1.59
CA THR A 130 4.21 -10.79 2.44
C THR A 130 3.41 -9.66 1.79
N ILE A 131 2.48 -9.09 2.55
CA ILE A 131 1.81 -7.83 2.24
C ILE A 131 2.32 -6.83 3.28
N VAL A 132 2.94 -5.74 2.85
CA VAL A 132 3.43 -4.70 3.76
C VAL A 132 2.83 -3.35 3.44
N THR A 133 2.48 -2.58 4.46
CA THR A 133 1.93 -1.24 4.33
C THR A 133 2.23 -0.39 5.57
N HIS A 134 1.76 0.85 5.58
CA HIS A 134 1.83 1.74 6.74
C HIS A 134 1.20 1.12 7.99
N ASN A 135 1.69 1.51 9.15
CA ASN A 135 1.08 1.10 10.40
C ASN A 135 -0.18 1.90 10.76
N PRO A 136 -1.06 1.36 11.63
CA PRO A 136 -2.28 2.03 12.06
C PRO A 136 -2.10 3.43 12.67
N LYS A 137 -0.91 3.77 13.19
CA LYS A 137 -0.61 5.11 13.71
C LYS A 137 -0.16 6.09 12.61
N GLY A 138 0.08 5.62 11.39
CA GLY A 138 0.61 6.40 10.27
C GLY A 138 2.01 6.91 10.52
N GLU A 139 2.83 6.09 11.18
CA GLU A 139 4.20 6.39 11.62
C GLU A 139 4.25 7.66 12.47
N TYR A 140 4.56 8.81 11.87
CA TYR A 140 4.57 10.12 12.52
C TYR A 140 3.18 10.79 12.54
N GLY A 141 2.12 10.02 12.38
CA GLY A 141 0.73 10.49 12.45
C GLY A 141 0.15 10.95 11.11
N HIS A 142 0.78 10.64 9.98
CA HIS A 142 0.34 11.12 8.68
C HIS A 142 -1.02 10.53 8.28
N GLN A 143 -1.95 11.38 7.81
CA GLN A 143 -3.33 10.99 7.56
C GLN A 143 -3.46 9.95 6.43
N HIS A 144 -2.81 10.16 5.29
CA HIS A 144 -2.84 9.18 4.19
C HIS A 144 -2.20 7.86 4.58
N HIS A 145 -1.22 7.85 5.49
CA HIS A 145 -0.61 6.61 5.96
C HIS A 145 -1.62 5.81 6.78
N LYS A 146 -2.34 6.47 7.70
CA LYS A 146 -3.44 5.85 8.46
C LYS A 146 -4.54 5.32 7.55
N MET A 147 -4.93 6.09 6.54
CA MET A 147 -5.96 5.69 5.58
C MET A 147 -5.51 4.49 4.73
N THR A 148 -4.29 4.52 4.20
CA THR A 148 -3.70 3.41 3.45
C THR A 148 -3.64 2.16 4.32
N SER A 149 -3.14 2.31 5.56
CA SER A 149 -3.10 1.23 6.56
C SER A 149 -4.49 0.61 6.79
N ALA A 150 -5.50 1.44 7.03
CA ALA A 150 -6.87 0.99 7.27
C ALA A 150 -7.47 0.26 6.04
N ILE A 151 -7.29 0.82 4.84
CA ILE A 151 -7.80 0.23 3.59
C ILE A 151 -7.17 -1.15 3.37
N VAL A 152 -5.84 -1.23 3.36
CA VAL A 152 -5.12 -2.49 3.12
C VAL A 152 -5.48 -3.52 4.19
N THR A 153 -5.49 -3.12 5.46
CA THR A 153 -5.85 -4.01 6.57
C THR A 153 -7.25 -4.60 6.40
N ASN A 154 -8.23 -3.78 6.04
CA ASN A 154 -9.61 -4.24 5.86
C ASN A 154 -9.74 -5.18 4.67
N ILE A 155 -9.07 -4.89 3.54
CA ILE A 155 -9.05 -5.80 2.38
C ILE A 155 -8.44 -7.14 2.78
N VAL A 156 -7.28 -7.14 3.42
CA VAL A 156 -6.55 -8.35 3.80
C VAL A 156 -7.31 -9.18 4.84
N LYS A 157 -8.02 -8.53 5.78
CA LYS A 157 -8.96 -9.20 6.70
C LYS A 157 -10.07 -9.92 5.95
N ASN A 158 -10.71 -9.25 5.00
CA ASN A 158 -11.79 -9.82 4.21
C ASN A 158 -11.31 -10.99 3.33
N LEU A 159 -10.06 -10.93 2.85
CA LEU A 159 -9.41 -12.02 2.13
C LEU A 159 -8.87 -13.14 3.04
N LYS A 160 -8.99 -13.01 4.38
CA LYS A 160 -8.46 -13.95 5.37
C LYS A 160 -6.94 -14.18 5.23
N GLN A 161 -6.20 -13.14 4.85
CA GLN A 161 -4.76 -13.15 4.59
C GLN A 161 -3.94 -12.39 5.65
N THR A 162 -4.50 -12.17 6.84
CA THR A 162 -3.86 -11.38 7.91
C THR A 162 -2.52 -11.92 8.38
N ASP A 163 -2.26 -13.22 8.19
CA ASP A 163 -1.00 -13.87 8.54
C ASP A 163 0.16 -13.42 7.64
N ASN A 164 -0.16 -12.93 6.44
CA ASN A 164 0.80 -12.39 5.49
C ASN A 164 1.01 -10.87 5.67
N LEU A 165 0.20 -10.19 6.50
CA LEU A 165 0.24 -8.74 6.67
C LEU A 165 1.30 -8.31 7.69
N LYS A 166 2.13 -7.35 7.27
CA LYS A 166 3.07 -6.62 8.10
C LYS A 166 2.84 -5.12 7.97
N TYR A 167 3.17 -4.40 9.02
CA TYR A 167 3.18 -2.96 9.06
C TYR A 167 4.61 -2.44 9.16
N PHE A 168 4.85 -1.25 8.65
CA PHE A 168 6.05 -0.49 8.98
C PHE A 168 6.19 -0.30 10.50
N GLY A 169 7.43 -0.22 10.97
CA GLY A 169 7.73 -0.18 12.40
C GLY A 169 7.21 1.07 13.10
N ASN A 170 7.26 1.07 14.43
CA ASN A 170 6.89 2.26 15.21
C ASN A 170 7.79 3.45 14.88
N TYR A 171 7.19 4.64 14.82
CA TYR A 171 7.92 5.89 14.76
C TYR A 171 8.33 6.36 16.16
N TYR A 172 9.52 6.92 16.25
CA TYR A 172 10.02 7.58 17.46
C TYR A 172 10.49 8.98 17.10
N GLN A 173 10.16 9.95 17.95
CA GLN A 173 10.55 11.35 17.73
C GLN A 173 12.07 11.51 17.88
N LYS A 174 12.65 12.45 17.13
CA LYS A 174 14.09 12.70 17.09
C LYS A 174 14.69 13.10 18.46
N ASN A 175 13.89 13.73 19.31
CA ASN A 175 14.28 14.14 20.67
C ASN A 175 14.20 13.00 21.69
N ASN A 176 13.81 11.79 21.30
CA ASN A 176 13.73 10.67 22.22
C ASN A 176 15.17 10.20 22.57
N PRO A 177 15.59 10.30 23.84
CA PRO A 177 16.99 10.08 24.24
C PRO A 177 17.47 8.64 24.04
N VAL A 178 16.54 7.68 23.97
CA VAL A 178 16.83 6.27 23.70
C VAL A 178 15.81 5.75 22.69
N LEU A 179 16.27 5.40 21.49
CA LEU A 179 15.45 4.65 20.56
C LEU A 179 15.47 3.18 21.01
N PRO A 180 14.34 2.56 21.39
CA PRO A 180 14.29 1.19 21.87
C PRO A 180 14.48 0.16 20.74
N MET A 181 14.99 0.59 19.59
CA MET A 181 15.09 -0.17 18.36
C MET A 181 16.53 -0.56 18.10
N ILE A 182 16.73 -1.80 17.67
CA ILE A 182 18.00 -2.28 17.13
C ILE A 182 18.00 -1.99 15.63
N PRO A 183 19.11 -1.50 15.03
CA PRO A 183 19.21 -1.37 13.58
C PRO A 183 18.91 -2.70 12.88
N THR A 184 18.06 -2.66 11.86
CA THR A 184 17.50 -3.88 11.26
C THR A 184 18.50 -4.59 10.33
N TYR A 185 19.53 -3.89 9.89
CA TYR A 185 20.51 -4.41 8.93
C TYR A 185 21.91 -3.82 9.16
N ASN A 186 22.90 -4.43 8.51
CA ASN A 186 24.30 -4.06 8.68
C ASN A 186 24.66 -2.69 8.07
N LYS A 187 25.87 -2.19 8.37
CA LYS A 187 26.36 -0.90 7.89
C LYS A 187 26.40 -0.77 6.35
N LYS A 188 26.63 -1.86 5.62
CA LYS A 188 26.66 -1.88 4.15
C LYS A 188 25.27 -1.61 3.58
N THR A 189 24.26 -2.36 4.02
CA THR A 189 22.86 -2.15 3.62
C THR A 189 22.38 -0.76 4.04
N PHE A 190 22.77 -0.28 5.22
CA PHE A 190 22.42 1.07 5.65
C PHE A 190 23.01 2.15 4.72
N LYS A 191 24.27 1.99 4.29
CA LYS A 191 24.87 2.92 3.33
C LYS A 191 24.12 2.89 2.00
N GLN A 192 23.83 1.70 1.46
CA GLN A 192 23.06 1.55 0.22
C GLN A 192 21.66 2.18 0.32
N LYS A 193 20.95 1.98 1.44
CA LYS A 193 19.66 2.63 1.68
C LYS A 193 19.80 4.16 1.68
N ASN A 194 20.82 4.71 2.35
CA ASN A 194 21.05 6.16 2.32
C ASN A 194 21.38 6.66 0.91
N ASP A 195 22.01 5.85 0.07
CA ASP A 195 22.25 6.19 -1.34
C ASP A 195 20.93 6.19 -2.15
N LEU A 196 20.01 5.26 -1.90
CA LEU A 196 18.67 5.26 -2.52
C LEU A 196 17.89 6.54 -2.17
N ILE A 197 17.94 6.96 -0.91
CA ILE A 197 17.19 8.13 -0.43
C ILE A 197 17.60 9.43 -1.14
N LYS A 198 18.83 9.50 -1.67
CA LYS A 198 19.32 10.67 -2.42
C LYS A 198 18.59 10.89 -3.75
N TYR A 199 17.89 9.88 -4.27
CA TYR A 199 17.10 10.03 -5.50
C TYR A 199 15.84 10.86 -5.28
N TYR A 200 15.29 10.90 -4.06
CA TYR A 200 14.16 11.75 -3.69
C TYR A 200 14.59 13.19 -3.40
N LYS A 201 15.14 13.86 -4.43
CA LYS A 201 15.66 15.25 -4.33
C LYS A 201 14.54 16.23 -3.96
N SER A 202 13.35 16.04 -4.52
CA SER A 202 12.17 16.86 -4.22
C SER A 202 11.70 16.71 -2.76
N GLN A 203 12.01 15.58 -2.12
CA GLN A 203 11.63 15.27 -0.73
C GLN A 203 12.81 15.37 0.25
N LYS A 204 13.89 16.07 -0.12
CA LYS A 204 15.09 16.23 0.73
C LYS A 204 14.78 16.66 2.17
N LYS A 205 13.82 17.57 2.36
CA LYS A 205 13.40 18.04 3.70
C LYS A 205 12.73 16.93 4.51
N VAL A 206 11.82 16.18 3.90
CA VAL A 206 11.13 15.03 4.53
C VAL A 206 12.15 13.97 4.93
N CYS A 207 13.00 13.57 3.98
CA CYS A 207 14.06 12.60 4.19
C CYS A 207 15.04 13.04 5.29
N HIS A 208 15.42 14.32 5.33
CA HIS A 208 16.27 14.84 6.40
C HIS A 208 15.61 14.74 7.78
N ASN A 209 14.33 15.11 7.87
CA ASN A 209 13.58 15.10 9.13
C ASN A 209 13.35 13.70 9.68
N LEU A 210 13.31 12.68 8.82
CA LEU A 210 13.09 11.28 9.18
C LEU A 210 14.38 10.46 9.22
N LYS A 211 15.55 11.07 8.99
CA LYS A 211 16.83 10.36 8.86
C LYS A 211 17.19 9.52 10.10
N HIS A 212 16.77 9.96 11.29
CA HIS A 212 17.00 9.21 12.54
C HIS A 212 16.28 7.86 12.56
N MET A 213 15.20 7.70 11.78
CA MET A 213 14.47 6.45 11.65
C MET A 213 15.07 5.50 10.62
N PHE A 214 15.92 5.98 9.71
CA PHE A 214 16.38 5.17 8.58
C PHE A 214 16.98 3.82 8.99
N PRO A 215 17.83 3.69 10.02
CA PRO A 215 18.40 2.39 10.42
C PRO A 215 17.38 1.33 10.84
N TYR A 216 16.13 1.73 11.10
CA TYR A 216 15.14 0.92 11.79
C TYR A 216 13.94 0.60 10.88
N GLU A 217 13.96 -0.58 10.27
CA GLU A 217 12.85 -1.17 9.52
C GLU A 217 12.28 -2.37 10.28
N ASN A 218 12.03 -2.19 11.58
CA ASN A 218 11.51 -3.22 12.46
C ASN A 218 10.00 -3.41 12.21
N TRP A 219 9.67 -3.96 11.04
CA TRP A 219 8.29 -4.23 10.62
C TRP A 219 7.59 -5.17 11.61
N ILE A 220 6.32 -4.91 11.86
CA ILE A 220 5.51 -5.59 12.87
C ILE A 220 4.40 -6.35 12.15
N SER A 221 4.30 -7.67 12.37
CA SER A 221 3.19 -8.45 11.81
C SER A 221 1.85 -8.00 12.37
N TYR A 222 0.78 -8.15 11.59
CA TYR A 222 -0.60 -7.83 12.00
C TYR A 222 -0.94 -8.36 13.40
N LYS A 223 -0.63 -9.64 13.69
CA LYS A 223 -0.89 -10.28 14.99
C LYS A 223 -0.16 -9.64 16.18
N ASN A 224 0.96 -8.98 15.94
CA ASN A 224 1.82 -8.39 16.97
C ASN A 224 1.61 -6.87 17.09
N TRP A 225 0.81 -6.28 16.20
CA TRP A 225 0.46 -4.87 16.29
C TRP A 225 -0.52 -4.66 17.44
N LYS A 226 -0.15 -3.78 18.38
CA LYS A 226 -0.95 -3.41 19.55
C LYS A 226 -1.43 -1.96 19.45
#